data_AF-A0A814XTW8-F1
#
_entry.id   AF-A0A814XTW8-F1
#
_cell.length_a   1.000
_cell.length_b   1.000
_cell.length_c   1.000
_cell.angle_alpha   90.00
_cell.angle_beta   90.00
_cell.angle_gamma   90.00
#
_symmetry.space_group_name_H-M   'P 1'
#
loop_
_entity.id
_entity.type
_entity.pdbx_description
1 polymer ?
#
loop_
_entity_poly.entity_id
_entity_poly.type
_entity_poly.pdbx_seq_one_letter_code
_entity_poly.pdbx_strand_id
1 'polypeptide(L)'
;MAQQSMKIYYVFILFYLLNSTFGGSYQRRLLQDLFAEKQHDKLERASIDNSVAVSVDIGFNLLQIMDFDEKNQVLTTNGILSLIWDDNRMIWEPADYGNITKIVVPSTKIWIPEILLYNSVDEEFDSLRPTNVSIVHTGSIMYVTQKIFKSSCSLNITSVPLNNQRNDIQK
;
A
#
# COMPACT_ATOMS: atom_id res chain seq x y z
N MET A 1 -8.47 -7.62 61.26
CA MET A 1 -7.40 -6.86 60.55
C MET A 1 -7.17 -7.32 59.10
N ALA A 2 -7.19 -8.63 58.78
CA ALA A 2 -6.90 -9.12 57.42
C ALA A 2 -7.90 -8.70 56.30
N GLN A 3 -9.15 -8.37 56.64
CA GLN A 3 -10.18 -8.03 55.64
C GLN A 3 -10.09 -6.58 55.14
N GLN A 4 -9.50 -5.67 55.92
CA GLN A 4 -9.29 -4.28 55.49
C GLN A 4 -8.09 -4.17 54.54
N SER A 5 -7.02 -4.91 54.80
CA SER A 5 -5.85 -4.99 53.91
C SER A 5 -6.20 -5.60 52.55
N MET A 6 -7.08 -6.60 52.50
CA MET A 6 -7.56 -7.19 51.24
C MET A 6 -8.37 -6.19 50.40
N LYS A 7 -9.26 -5.40 51.03
CA LYS A 7 -10.03 -4.33 50.35
C LYS A 7 -9.14 -3.24 49.78
N ILE A 8 -8.09 -2.84 50.50
CA ILE A 8 -7.13 -1.85 50.04
C ILE A 8 -6.37 -2.38 48.81
N TYR A 9 -5.97 -3.65 48.81
CA TYR A 9 -5.32 -4.28 47.66
C TYR A 9 -6.24 -4.32 46.43
N TYR A 10 -7.53 -4.64 46.61
CA TYR A 10 -8.52 -4.56 45.52
C TYR A 10 -8.71 -3.14 44.99
N VAL A 11 -8.69 -2.11 45.85
CA VAL A 11 -8.77 -0.70 45.43
C VAL A 11 -7.53 -0.28 44.66
N PHE A 12 -6.33 -0.67 45.10
CA PHE A 12 -5.11 -0.41 44.34
C PHE A 12 -5.10 -1.15 43.00
N ILE A 13 -5.52 -2.42 42.94
CA ILE A 13 -5.68 -3.16 41.68
C ILE A 13 -6.69 -2.45 40.75
N LEU A 14 -7.83 -2.00 41.27
CA LEU A 14 -8.84 -1.29 40.48
C LEU A 14 -8.30 0.05 39.94
N PHE A 15 -7.49 0.76 40.72
CA PHE A 15 -6.84 2.00 40.32
C PHE A 15 -5.74 1.77 39.27
N TYR A 16 -4.97 0.68 39.38
CA TYR A 16 -4.02 0.25 38.35
C TYR A 16 -4.73 -0.17 37.05
N LEU A 17 -5.90 -0.81 37.13
CA LEU A 17 -6.71 -1.18 35.96
C LEU A 17 -7.37 0.04 35.28
N LEU A 18 -7.78 1.05 36.04
CA LEU A 18 -8.35 2.31 35.51
C LEU A 18 -7.30 3.18 34.78
N ASN A 19 -6.02 3.01 35.08
CA ASN A 19 -4.92 3.72 34.38
C ASN A 19 -4.55 3.09 33.03
N SER A 20 -5.27 2.05 32.59
CA SER A 20 -4.98 1.35 31.34
C SER A 20 -6.01 1.65 30.25
N THR A 21 -5.70 2.61 29.37
CA THR A 21 -5.83 2.55 27.88
C THR A 21 -5.71 3.95 27.24
N PHE A 22 -4.57 4.62 27.44
CA PHE A 22 -4.27 5.91 26.81
C PHE A 22 -3.88 5.81 25.31
N GLY A 23 -3.79 4.60 24.76
CA GLY A 23 -3.33 4.39 23.38
C GLY A 23 -4.36 4.75 22.30
N GLY A 24 -5.67 4.64 22.59
CA GLY A 24 -6.72 4.86 21.59
C GLY A 24 -7.09 6.33 21.36
N SER A 25 -6.90 7.19 22.35
CA SER A 25 -7.29 8.62 22.28
C SER A 25 -6.39 9.40 21.32
N TYR A 26 -5.07 9.16 21.35
CA TYR A 26 -4.11 9.85 20.48
C TYR A 26 -4.30 9.52 19.01
N GLN A 27 -4.44 8.24 18.66
CA GLN A 27 -4.65 7.83 17.26
C GLN A 27 -5.98 8.35 16.73
N ARG A 28 -7.05 8.32 17.54
CA ARG A 28 -8.34 8.88 17.16
C ARG A 28 -8.25 10.38 16.89
N ARG A 29 -7.58 11.13 17.76
CA ARG A 29 -7.35 12.57 17.59
C ARG A 29 -6.57 12.85 16.32
N LEU A 30 -5.44 12.15 16.12
CA LEU A 30 -4.63 12.28 14.90
C LEU A 30 -5.45 12.09 13.62
N LEU A 31 -6.28 11.05 13.57
CA LEU A 31 -7.14 10.79 12.42
C LEU A 31 -8.20 11.89 12.23
N GLN A 32 -8.74 12.44 13.31
CA GLN A 32 -9.68 13.57 13.22
C GLN A 32 -8.98 14.83 12.67
N ASP A 33 -7.80 15.15 13.16
CA ASP A 33 -7.04 16.33 12.75
C ASP A 33 -6.59 16.23 11.28
N LEU A 34 -6.13 15.05 10.85
CA LEU A 34 -5.69 14.81 9.48
C LEU A 34 -6.84 14.83 8.45
N PHE A 35 -8.00 14.24 8.77
CA PHE A 35 -9.07 14.03 7.79
C PHE A 35 -10.25 14.98 7.92
N ALA A 36 -10.56 15.50 9.11
CA ALA A 36 -11.72 16.36 9.34
C ALA A 36 -11.34 17.85 9.40
N GLU A 37 -10.27 18.19 10.12
CA GLU A 37 -9.90 19.60 10.32
C GLU A 37 -9.17 20.21 9.12
N LYS A 38 -8.30 19.43 8.47
CA LYS A 38 -7.54 19.86 7.28
C LYS A 38 -8.35 19.88 5.98
N GLN A 39 -9.68 19.69 6.02
CA GLN A 39 -10.58 19.64 4.85
C GLN A 39 -10.01 18.80 3.70
N HIS A 40 -9.62 17.56 4.00
CA HIS A 40 -8.98 16.70 3.02
C HIS A 40 -9.98 16.27 1.93
N ASP A 41 -9.92 16.92 0.76
CA ASP A 41 -10.56 16.40 -0.44
C ASP A 41 -9.60 15.43 -1.15
N LYS A 42 -10.02 14.17 -1.27
CA LYS A 42 -9.28 13.14 -1.99
C LYS A 42 -9.19 13.41 -3.50
N LEU A 43 -10.04 14.28 -4.04
CA LEU A 43 -10.01 14.69 -5.44
C LEU A 43 -8.89 15.71 -5.70
N GLU A 44 -8.41 16.37 -4.65
CA GLU A 44 -7.27 17.27 -4.74
C GLU A 44 -5.95 16.49 -4.65
N ARG A 45 -5.05 16.81 -5.57
CA ARG A 45 -3.70 16.28 -5.62
C ARG A 45 -3.00 16.43 -4.26
N ALA A 46 -2.08 15.51 -3.95
CA ALA A 46 -1.20 15.52 -2.78
C ALA A 46 -0.16 16.67 -2.76
N SER A 47 -0.55 17.90 -3.11
CA SER A 47 0.27 19.10 -2.97
C SER A 47 -0.57 20.27 -2.46
N ILE A 48 0.02 21.04 -1.55
CA ILE A 48 -0.55 22.33 -1.10
C ILE A 48 -0.23 23.41 -2.15
N ASP A 49 0.90 23.28 -2.85
CA ASP A 49 1.34 24.20 -3.88
C ASP A 49 1.03 23.65 -5.27
N ASN A 50 0.18 24.36 -6.00
CA ASN A 50 -0.23 23.98 -7.36
C ASN A 50 0.90 24.11 -8.39
N SER A 51 1.98 24.82 -8.07
CA SER A 51 3.14 24.99 -8.96
C SER A 51 4.13 23.82 -8.90
N VAL A 52 4.01 22.95 -7.89
CA VAL A 52 4.96 21.87 -7.62
C VAL A 52 4.42 20.52 -8.12
N ALA A 53 5.28 19.77 -8.80
CA ALA A 53 4.97 18.40 -9.19
C ALA A 53 5.16 17.43 -7.99
N VAL A 54 4.15 16.61 -7.71
CA VAL A 54 4.26 15.42 -6.87
C VAL A 54 5.10 14.38 -7.60
N SER A 55 6.23 14.01 -7.00
CA SER A 55 7.05 12.89 -7.45
C SER A 55 6.45 11.58 -6.94
N VAL A 56 6.37 10.58 -7.81
CA VAL A 56 5.84 9.25 -7.49
C VAL A 56 6.88 8.22 -7.88
N ASP A 57 7.41 7.52 -6.88
CA ASP A 57 8.32 6.40 -7.07
C ASP A 57 7.52 5.12 -7.26
N ILE A 58 7.80 4.42 -8.37
CA ILE A 58 7.09 3.22 -8.78
C ILE A 58 8.05 2.04 -8.74
N GLY A 59 7.72 1.03 -7.93
CA GLY A 59 8.41 -0.25 -7.85
C GLY A 59 7.52 -1.39 -8.32
N PHE A 60 8.04 -2.25 -9.19
CA PHE A 60 7.35 -3.45 -9.64
C PHE A 60 8.19 -4.69 -9.33
N ASN A 61 7.60 -5.63 -8.59
CA ASN A 61 8.21 -6.91 -8.28
C ASN A 61 7.43 -8.03 -8.99
N LEU A 62 8.04 -8.65 -9.99
CA LEU A 62 7.48 -9.83 -10.64
C LEU A 62 7.58 -11.04 -9.69
N LEU A 63 6.44 -11.62 -9.34
CA LEU A 63 6.40 -12.85 -8.52
C LEU A 63 6.44 -14.09 -9.39
N GLN A 64 5.60 -14.13 -10.43
CA GLN A 64 5.44 -15.30 -11.27
C GLN A 64 4.93 -14.93 -12.66
N ILE A 65 5.43 -15.62 -13.69
CA ILE A 65 4.79 -15.70 -15.00
C ILE A 65 3.75 -16.81 -14.93
N MET A 66 2.48 -16.44 -15.04
CA MET A 66 1.38 -17.40 -14.87
C MET A 66 1.03 -18.11 -16.17
N ASP A 67 1.01 -17.37 -17.28
CA ASP A 67 0.66 -17.89 -18.59
C ASP A 67 1.24 -17.04 -19.71
N PHE A 68 1.43 -17.66 -20.86
CA PHE A 68 1.91 -17.03 -22.06
C PHE A 68 1.17 -17.58 -23.28
N ASP A 69 0.27 -16.76 -23.83
CA ASP A 69 -0.49 -17.09 -25.03
C ASP A 69 0.25 -16.56 -26.25
N GLU A 70 1.03 -17.43 -26.89
CA GLU A 70 1.78 -17.11 -28.10
C GLU A 70 0.88 -16.72 -29.28
N LYS A 71 -0.30 -17.34 -29.39
CA LYS A 71 -1.23 -17.12 -30.49
C LYS A 71 -1.85 -15.74 -30.41
N ASN A 72 -2.26 -15.33 -29.21
CA ASN A 72 -2.89 -14.04 -28.97
C ASN A 72 -1.87 -12.96 -28.52
N GLN A 73 -0.58 -13.32 -28.38
CA GLN A 73 0.49 -12.41 -27.95
C GLN A 73 0.24 -11.78 -26.59
N VAL A 74 -0.25 -12.58 -25.63
CA VAL A 74 -0.59 -12.12 -24.28
C VAL A 74 0.29 -12.77 -23.24
N LEU A 75 0.94 -11.95 -22.41
CA LEU A 75 1.69 -12.39 -21.24
C LEU A 75 0.87 -12.09 -19.98
N THR A 76 0.61 -13.12 -19.18
CA THR A 76 -0.07 -13.00 -17.90
C THR A 76 0.93 -13.18 -16.76
N THR A 77 1.11 -12.15 -15.94
CA THR A 77 2.05 -12.14 -14.81
C THR A 77 1.36 -11.81 -13.50
N ASN A 78 1.87 -12.36 -12.40
CA ASN A 78 1.50 -11.99 -11.04
C ASN A 78 2.63 -11.12 -10.48
N GLY A 79 2.29 -9.91 -10.04
CA GLY A 79 3.28 -8.96 -9.55
C GLY A 79 2.78 -8.11 -8.38
N ILE A 80 3.73 -7.55 -7.65
CA ILE A 80 3.48 -6.56 -6.60
C ILE A 80 3.86 -5.19 -7.16
N LEU A 81 2.90 -4.27 -7.18
CA LEU A 81 3.09 -2.86 -7.47
C LEU A 81 3.24 -2.09 -6.15
N SER A 82 4.25 -1.23 -6.10
CA SER A 82 4.61 -0.43 -4.93
C SER A 82 4.69 1.02 -5.39
N LEU A 83 3.91 1.90 -4.77
CA LEU A 83 3.92 3.34 -5.03
C LEU A 83 4.34 4.06 -3.76
N ILE A 84 5.27 5.00 -3.92
CA ILE A 84 5.72 5.86 -2.83
C ILE A 84 5.63 7.31 -3.31
N TRP A 85 4.98 8.15 -2.53
CA TRP A 85 4.89 9.58 -2.78
C TRP A 85 4.74 10.33 -1.46
N ASP A 86 5.01 11.63 -1.47
CA ASP A 86 4.85 12.48 -0.30
C ASP A 86 3.59 13.34 -0.42
N ASP A 87 2.80 13.44 0.66
CA ASP A 87 1.68 14.38 0.80
C ASP A 87 1.94 15.31 2.00
N ASN A 88 2.22 16.58 1.71
CA ASN A 88 2.51 17.59 2.73
C ASN A 88 1.35 17.84 3.70
N ARG A 89 0.12 17.46 3.33
CA ARG A 89 -1.06 17.57 4.22
C ARG A 89 -1.05 16.50 5.30
N MET A 90 -0.36 15.38 5.06
CA MET A 90 -0.31 14.19 5.91
C MET A 90 0.87 14.19 6.89
N ILE A 91 1.41 15.37 7.21
CA ILE A 91 2.50 15.55 8.16
C ILE A 91 1.94 15.81 9.57
N TRP A 92 2.56 15.20 10.59
CA TRP A 92 2.31 15.49 12.00
C TRP A 92 3.57 15.32 12.84
N GLU A 93 3.59 15.94 14.02
CA GLU A 93 4.67 15.79 14.99
C GLU A 93 4.36 14.62 15.96
N PRO A 94 5.16 13.54 16.01
CA PRO A 94 4.86 12.38 16.85
C PRO A 94 4.70 12.71 18.34
N ALA A 95 5.44 13.69 18.85
CA ALA A 95 5.38 14.12 20.24
C ALA A 95 3.97 14.54 20.68
N ASP A 96 3.18 15.11 19.76
CA ASP A 96 1.83 15.57 20.03
C ASP A 96 0.81 14.42 20.10
N TYR A 97 1.12 13.26 19.54
CA TYR A 97 0.18 12.13 19.43
C TYR A 97 0.70 10.86 20.09
N GLY A 98 1.43 10.99 21.20
CA GLY A 98 1.92 9.84 21.96
C GLY A 98 2.99 9.03 21.21
N ASN A 99 3.85 9.70 20.45
CA ASN A 99 4.93 9.13 19.63
C ASN A 99 4.46 8.18 18.53
N ILE A 100 3.26 8.40 17.99
CA ILE A 100 2.82 7.70 16.78
C ILE A 100 3.65 8.21 15.59
N THR A 101 4.45 7.34 14.99
CA THR A 101 5.29 7.67 13.82
C THR A 101 4.72 7.15 12.50
N LYS A 102 3.77 6.22 12.56
CA LYS A 102 3.17 5.57 11.39
C LYS A 102 1.70 5.24 11.65
N ILE A 103 0.87 5.47 10.65
CA ILE A 103 -0.54 5.06 10.65
C ILE A 103 -0.86 4.23 9.40
N VAL A 104 -1.92 3.44 9.50
CA VAL A 104 -2.45 2.64 8.39
C VAL A 104 -3.91 3.00 8.21
N VAL A 105 -4.28 3.42 7.00
CA VAL A 105 -5.64 3.86 6.67
C VAL A 105 -6.11 3.20 5.38
N PRO A 106 -7.42 3.10 5.13
CA PRO A 106 -7.92 2.63 3.85
C PRO A 106 -7.53 3.59 2.72
N SER A 107 -7.07 3.05 1.58
CA SER A 107 -6.77 3.81 0.36
C SER A 107 -7.88 4.77 -0.07
N THR A 108 -9.15 4.39 0.17
CA THR A 108 -10.34 5.17 -0.22
C THR A 108 -10.47 6.54 0.48
N LYS A 109 -9.65 6.79 1.51
CA LYS A 109 -9.69 8.02 2.33
C LYS A 109 -8.66 9.06 1.90
N ILE A 110 -7.73 8.71 1.02
CA ILE A 110 -6.68 9.62 0.55
C ILE A 110 -6.66 9.71 -0.96
N TRP A 111 -6.05 10.77 -1.48
CA TRP A 111 -5.65 10.83 -2.88
C TRP A 111 -4.58 9.77 -3.18
N ILE A 112 -4.71 9.09 -4.32
CA ILE A 112 -3.75 8.10 -4.83
C ILE A 112 -3.49 8.44 -6.30
N PRO A 113 -2.22 8.42 -6.76
CA PRO A 113 -1.95 8.63 -8.18
C PRO A 113 -2.57 7.51 -9.02
N GLU A 114 -3.30 7.88 -10.06
CA GLU A 114 -3.84 6.94 -11.03
C GLU A 114 -2.70 6.40 -11.91
N ILE A 115 -2.59 5.07 -12.00
CA ILE A 115 -1.57 4.40 -12.81
C ILE A 115 -2.25 3.37 -13.69
N LEU A 116 -1.93 3.45 -14.99
CA LEU A 116 -2.46 2.58 -16.02
C LEU A 116 -1.33 1.80 -16.71
N LEU A 117 -1.64 0.58 -17.13
CA LEU A 117 -0.78 -0.25 -17.95
C LEU A 117 -1.19 -0.04 -19.40
N TYR A 118 -0.39 0.73 -20.14
CA TYR A 118 -0.73 1.16 -21.50
C TYR A 118 -0.95 -0.02 -22.47
N ASN A 119 -0.14 -1.06 -22.34
CA ASN A 119 -0.24 -2.26 -23.16
C ASN A 119 -1.12 -3.33 -22.51
N SER A 120 -2.03 -2.97 -21.61
CA SER A 120 -2.94 -3.94 -21.03
C SER A 120 -3.91 -4.45 -22.10
N VAL A 121 -4.15 -5.75 -22.06
CA VAL A 121 -5.24 -6.40 -22.83
C VAL A 121 -6.42 -6.74 -21.92
N ASP A 122 -6.36 -6.31 -20.66
CA ASP A 122 -7.43 -6.47 -19.68
C ASP A 122 -8.24 -5.18 -19.59
N GLU A 123 -9.54 -5.25 -19.84
CA GLU A 123 -10.46 -4.11 -19.70
C GLU A 123 -10.59 -3.67 -18.23
N GLU A 124 -10.22 -4.52 -17.26
CA GLU A 124 -10.31 -4.25 -15.82
C GLU A 124 -8.99 -3.70 -15.22
N PHE A 125 -8.04 -3.26 -16.05
CA PHE A 125 -6.79 -2.71 -15.52
C PHE A 125 -7.01 -1.43 -14.71
N ASP A 126 -8.05 -0.65 -15.03
CA ASP A 126 -8.26 0.74 -14.64
C ASP A 126 -8.40 1.01 -13.14
N SER A 127 -8.52 -0.02 -12.29
CA SER A 127 -8.47 0.18 -10.84
C SER A 127 -7.48 -0.75 -10.13
N LEU A 128 -6.58 -0.14 -9.35
CA LEU A 128 -5.84 -0.85 -8.31
C LEU A 128 -6.82 -1.23 -7.20
N ARG A 129 -6.72 -2.47 -6.68
CA ARG A 129 -7.66 -2.92 -5.65
C ARG A 129 -7.52 -2.06 -4.39
N PRO A 130 -8.61 -1.57 -3.79
CA PRO A 130 -8.51 -0.76 -2.59
C PRO A 130 -7.95 -1.61 -1.44
N THR A 131 -6.71 -1.34 -1.06
CA THR A 131 -6.05 -1.93 0.12
C THR A 131 -5.72 -0.84 1.13
N ASN A 132 -5.16 -1.22 2.27
CA ASN A 132 -4.69 -0.23 3.24
C ASN A 132 -3.37 0.39 2.78
N VAL A 133 -3.25 1.70 2.97
CA VAL A 133 -2.04 2.49 2.73
C VAL A 133 -1.35 2.76 4.05
N SER A 134 -0.02 2.91 4.01
CA SER A 134 0.75 3.26 5.19
C SER A 134 1.32 4.65 5.05
N ILE A 135 1.14 5.47 6.08
CA ILE A 135 1.55 6.88 6.11
C ILE A 135 2.53 7.06 7.26
N VAL A 136 3.69 7.65 6.98
CA VAL A 136 4.71 8.01 7.97
C VAL A 136 4.53 9.48 8.36
N HIS A 137 4.88 9.83 9.60
CA HIS A 137 4.70 11.17 10.15
C HIS A 137 5.35 12.29 9.32
N THR A 138 6.34 11.96 8.49
CA THR A 138 6.99 12.87 7.53
C THR A 138 6.12 13.22 6.32
N GLY A 139 4.93 12.64 6.19
CA GLY A 139 4.04 12.81 5.03
C GLY A 139 4.27 11.79 3.92
N SER A 140 5.24 10.88 4.08
CA SER A 140 5.52 9.85 3.08
C SER A 140 4.49 8.73 3.13
N ILE A 141 3.90 8.44 1.97
CA ILE A 141 2.83 7.47 1.79
C ILE A 141 3.35 6.31 0.95
N MET A 142 3.09 5.10 1.43
CA MET A 142 3.41 3.86 0.73
C MET A 142 2.14 3.07 0.47
N TYR A 143 1.88 2.78 -0.79
CA TYR A 143 0.79 1.92 -1.24
C TYR A 143 1.36 0.69 -1.94
N VAL A 144 0.95 -0.49 -1.48
CA VAL A 144 1.40 -1.76 -2.03
C VAL A 144 0.18 -2.60 -2.37
N THR A 145 0.13 -3.10 -3.60
CA THR A 145 -0.93 -3.97 -4.07
C THR A 145 -0.38 -5.08 -4.95
N GLN A 146 -0.90 -6.28 -4.76
CA GLN A 146 -0.63 -7.41 -5.64
C GLN A 146 -1.73 -7.49 -6.69
N LYS A 147 -1.36 -7.59 -7.95
CA LYS A 147 -2.30 -7.68 -9.08
C LYS A 147 -1.78 -8.67 -10.12
N ILE A 148 -2.73 -9.23 -10.87
CA ILE A 148 -2.44 -9.99 -12.08
C ILE A 148 -2.44 -9.00 -13.25
N PHE A 149 -1.33 -8.96 -13.98
CA PHE A 149 -1.11 -8.08 -15.12
C PHE A 149 -1.18 -8.89 -16.40
N LYS A 150 -2.14 -8.58 -17.28
CA LYS A 150 -2.18 -9.09 -18.64
C LYS A 150 -1.73 -8.00 -19.59
N SER A 151 -0.61 -8.23 -20.25
CA SER A 151 -0.01 -7.30 -21.21
C SER A 151 0.08 -7.91 -22.59
N SER A 152 -0.08 -7.07 -23.62
CA SER A 152 0.30 -7.43 -24.98
C SER A 152 1.83 -7.40 -25.11
N CYS A 153 2.37 -8.42 -25.77
CA CYS A 153 3.80 -8.55 -26.06
C CYS A 153 4.03 -8.99 -27.50
N SER A 154 4.71 -8.18 -28.31
CA SER A 154 5.03 -8.56 -29.69
C SER A 154 6.17 -9.58 -29.74
N LEU A 155 5.92 -10.76 -30.28
CA LEU A 155 6.95 -11.77 -30.51
C LEU A 155 7.45 -11.75 -31.95
N ASN A 156 8.76 -11.90 -32.11
CA ASN A 156 9.39 -12.19 -33.39
C ASN A 156 9.92 -13.63 -33.36
N ILE A 157 9.14 -14.58 -33.89
CA ILE A 157 9.38 -16.04 -33.81
C ILE A 157 10.49 -16.50 -34.79
N THR A 158 11.12 -15.58 -35.52
CA THR A 158 12.15 -15.91 -36.53
C THR A 158 13.46 -16.47 -35.97
N SER A 159 13.67 -16.45 -34.65
CA SER A 159 14.89 -16.96 -34.01
C SER A 159 14.65 -18.03 -32.93
N VAL A 160 13.62 -18.87 -33.08
CA VAL A 160 13.54 -20.12 -32.31
C VAL A 160 14.51 -21.11 -32.99
N PRO A 161 15.67 -21.46 -32.41
CA PRO A 161 16.47 -22.53 -32.97
C PRO A 161 15.65 -23.82 -32.84
N LEU A 162 15.19 -24.34 -33.98
CA LEU A 162 14.69 -25.70 -34.08
C LEU A 162 15.76 -26.60 -33.44
N ASN A 163 15.39 -27.28 -32.35
CA ASN A 163 16.19 -28.38 -31.82
C ASN A 163 16.50 -29.31 -32.99
N ASN A 164 17.76 -29.36 -33.40
CA ASN A 164 18.26 -30.35 -34.34
C ASN A 164 18.13 -31.73 -33.69
N GLN A 165 16.95 -32.32 -33.74
CA GLN A 165 16.79 -33.75 -33.53
C GLN A 165 17.38 -34.46 -34.75
N ARG A 166 18.60 -34.98 -34.59
CA ARG A 166 19.07 -36.26 -35.15
C ARG A 166 20.52 -36.47 -34.76
N ASN A 167 20.75 -37.42 -33.85
CA ASN A 167 21.66 -38.51 -34.17
C ASN A 167 21.11 -39.77 -33.48
N ASP A 168 20.62 -40.64 -34.35
CA ASP A 168 20.25 -42.01 -34.07
C ASP A 168 21.40 -42.72 -33.36
N ILE A 169 21.01 -43.59 -32.43
CA ILE A 169 21.83 -44.67 -31.90
C ILE A 169 22.32 -45.48 -33.11
N GLN A 170 23.60 -45.36 -33.46
CA GLN A 170 24.27 -46.33 -34.30
C GLN A 170 24.81 -47.44 -33.39
N LYS A 171 24.16 -48.59 -33.44
CA LYS A 171 24.73 -49.88 -33.10
C LYS A 171 24.69 -50.74 -34.35
#